data_AF-A0A0G1YTQ4-F1
#
_entry.id   AF-A0A0G1YTQ4-F1
#
_cell.length_a   1.000
_cell.length_b   1.000
_cell.length_c   1.000
_cell.angle_alpha   90.00
_cell.angle_beta   90.00
_cell.angle_gamma   90.00
#
_symmetry.space_group_name_H-M   'P 1'
#
loop_
_entity.id
_entity.type
_entity.pdbx_description
1 polymer ?
#
loop_
_entity_poly.entity_id
_entity_poly.type
_entity_poly.pdbx_seq_one_letter_code
_entity_poly.pdbx_strand_id
1 'polypeptide(L)'
;KGIPVLFTLQLSQQPKEGELVTLNVTTGELFRGGIPVSNPVGEWALPKAQFETIKRWNEERMRNPWRFFVTPASEKLIARFTKETLHVVENQPPYQSRKAQVENAFLAAIPPAIRMRYDIKKPEDITGIKKRVKQVLEAGFDATIRTAHHPDIFRGKGPWASLTNLVDLEIFLSERYPTWRQPELTEIFIGQIPKDKLSENPAIRRQHCAWTLSATLNNELIVQIYPHSPHLRDFDDEKSVERFITYILSYDVQKNGLAPHAVPKVGDQLTNDSLAVRLGSLVEQTVRKWFTQYNLAQRLAALTEIFPVEAGYSVPSLQGQARIYPDGKHWILIYDINNDPVNGKGDAG
;
A
#
# COMPACT_ATOMS: atom_id res chain seq x y z
N LYS A 1 18.14 13.64 13.65
CA LYS A 1 17.16 14.75 13.79
C LYS A 1 15.79 14.10 14.00
N GLY A 2 15.27 14.16 15.22
CA GLY A 2 14.01 13.51 15.59
C GLY A 2 12.83 14.29 15.01
N ILE A 3 11.88 13.58 14.41
CA ILE A 3 10.61 14.15 13.93
C ILE A 3 9.71 14.36 15.16
N PRO A 4 9.16 15.56 15.41
CA PRO A 4 8.20 15.77 16.48
C PRO A 4 6.94 14.95 16.20
N VAL A 5 6.49 14.19 17.18
CA VAL A 5 5.24 13.41 17.09
C VAL A 5 4.14 14.25 17.70
N LEU A 6 3.12 14.58 16.91
CA LEU A 6 1.88 15.15 17.44
C LEU A 6 1.06 14.04 18.08
N PHE A 7 0.66 14.23 19.33
CA PHE A 7 -0.42 13.46 19.94
C PHE A 7 -1.51 14.43 20.37
N THR A 8 -2.73 14.24 19.90
CA THR A 8 -3.92 14.85 20.52
C THR A 8 -4.33 13.96 21.69
N LEU A 9 -3.91 14.33 22.90
CA LEU A 9 -4.36 13.68 24.13
C LEU A 9 -5.55 14.49 24.68
N GLN A 10 -6.77 13.99 24.47
CA GLN A 10 -7.94 14.48 25.20
C GLN A 10 -7.83 13.97 26.65
N LEU A 11 -7.09 14.69 27.48
CA LEU A 11 -7.08 14.45 28.92
C LEU A 11 -8.36 15.04 29.51
N SER A 12 -9.23 14.17 30.03
CA SER A 12 -10.45 14.60 30.71
C SER A 12 -10.11 15.39 31.97
N GLN A 13 -10.82 16.51 32.12
CA GLN A 13 -10.93 17.45 33.26
C GLN A 13 -9.81 18.51 33.37
N GLN A 14 -9.95 19.77 32.96
CA GLN A 14 -10.93 20.51 32.15
C GLN A 14 -10.12 21.26 31.06
N PRO A 15 -10.13 20.83 29.79
CA PRO A 15 -9.51 21.57 28.70
C PRO A 15 -10.53 22.54 28.10
N LYS A 16 -10.14 23.81 27.89
CA LYS A 16 -10.80 24.63 26.88
C LYS A 16 -10.53 23.97 25.52
N GLU A 17 -11.57 23.88 24.68
CA GLU A 17 -11.46 23.31 23.33
C GLU A 17 -10.33 23.97 22.53
N GLY A 18 -9.43 23.14 21.95
CA GLY A 18 -8.59 23.55 20.82
C GLY A 18 -7.08 23.75 21.03
N GLU A 19 -6.50 23.59 22.22
CA GLU A 19 -5.05 23.73 22.39
C GLU A 19 -4.29 22.45 21.97
N LEU A 20 -3.56 22.51 20.85
CA LEU A 20 -2.61 21.48 20.41
C LEU A 20 -1.45 21.38 21.41
N VAL A 21 -1.14 20.17 21.88
CA VAL A 21 0.07 19.91 22.68
C VAL A 21 1.07 19.14 21.82
N THR A 22 2.25 19.71 21.57
CA THR A 22 3.33 19.06 20.80
C THR A 22 4.34 18.45 21.78
N LEU A 23 4.87 17.25 21.50
CA LEU A 23 5.88 16.60 22.34
C LEU A 23 7.17 16.39 21.55
N ASN A 24 8.29 16.88 22.08
CA ASN A 24 9.60 16.49 21.59
C ASN A 24 9.96 15.11 22.16
N VAL A 25 9.82 14.06 21.34
CA VAL A 25 10.13 12.68 21.71
C VAL A 25 11.63 12.41 21.95
N THR A 26 12.52 13.33 21.59
CA THR A 26 13.96 13.22 21.89
C THR A 26 14.29 13.75 23.28
N THR A 27 13.60 14.80 23.74
CA THR A 27 13.90 15.50 25.01
C THR A 27 12.84 15.31 26.09
N GLY A 28 11.63 14.89 25.73
CA GLY A 28 10.49 14.73 26.64
C GLY A 28 9.71 16.02 26.94
N GLU A 29 9.94 17.08 26.18
CA GLU A 29 9.37 18.41 26.41
C GLU A 29 8.00 18.59 25.72
N LEU A 30 7.02 19.11 26.47
CA LEU A 30 5.67 19.43 25.98
C LEU A 30 5.57 20.92 25.61
N PHE A 31 4.96 21.22 24.47
CA PHE A 31 4.66 22.57 23.99
C PHE A 31 3.16 22.74 23.85
N ARG A 32 2.63 23.94 24.12
CA ARG A 32 1.27 24.34 23.74
C ARG A 32 1.32 25.18 22.46
N GLY A 33 0.61 24.78 21.41
CA GLY A 33 0.50 25.50 20.14
C GLY A 33 1.68 25.31 19.17
N GLY A 34 1.80 26.23 18.21
CA GLY A 34 2.91 26.30 17.24
C GLY A 34 4.22 26.67 17.94
N ILE A 35 5.27 25.89 17.69
CA ILE A 35 6.56 25.87 18.42
C ILE A 35 7.11 27.30 18.65
N PRO A 36 7.10 27.84 19.88
CA PRO A 36 7.87 29.01 20.23
C PRO A 36 9.18 28.61 20.91
N VAL A 37 10.20 29.41 20.59
CA VAL A 37 11.60 29.29 20.96
C VAL A 37 11.79 29.13 22.48
N SER A 38 12.51 28.07 22.86
CA SER A 38 13.22 27.80 24.12
C SER A 38 12.75 28.55 25.37
N ASN A 39 12.18 27.81 26.33
CA ASN A 39 12.17 28.25 27.73
C ASN A 39 12.89 27.20 28.60
N PRO A 40 13.68 27.63 29.59
CA PRO A 40 14.63 26.76 30.27
C PRO A 40 13.93 25.92 31.35
N VAL A 41 14.11 24.60 31.24
CA VAL A 41 14.25 23.63 32.34
C VAL A 41 13.14 23.59 33.39
N GLY A 42 12.41 22.46 33.41
CA GLY A 42 12.09 21.77 34.67
C GLY A 42 10.64 21.39 34.91
N GLU A 43 9.67 22.22 34.55
CA GLU A 43 8.28 22.01 35.03
C GLU A 43 7.36 21.21 34.08
N TRP A 44 7.80 21.00 32.84
CA TRP A 44 6.99 20.34 31.80
C TRP A 44 7.66 19.11 31.19
N ALA A 45 8.65 18.55 31.88
CA ALA A 45 9.32 17.32 31.48
C ALA A 45 8.50 16.10 31.96
N LEU A 46 8.22 15.18 31.05
CA LEU A 46 7.57 13.91 31.42
C LEU A 46 8.45 13.14 32.43
N PRO A 47 7.85 12.53 33.47
CA PRO A 47 8.56 11.56 34.31
C PRO A 47 9.27 10.51 33.46
N LYS A 48 10.49 10.10 33.85
CA LYS A 48 11.33 9.16 33.06
C LYS A 48 10.59 7.93 32.55
N ALA A 49 9.75 7.31 33.38
CA ALA A 49 8.95 6.15 32.98
C ALA A 49 7.93 6.45 31.87
N GLN A 50 7.31 7.63 31.89
CA GLN A 50 6.40 8.10 30.84
C GLN A 50 7.17 8.42 29.56
N PHE A 51 8.34 9.08 29.69
CA PHE A 51 9.22 9.35 28.56
C PHE A 51 9.67 8.07 27.85
N GLU A 52 10.18 7.07 28.59
CA GLU A 52 10.58 5.78 28.00
C GLU A 52 9.40 5.04 27.36
N THR A 53 8.20 5.16 27.92
CA THR A 53 6.98 4.57 27.32
C THR A 53 6.64 5.22 25.99
N ILE A 54 6.65 6.56 25.91
CA ILE A 54 6.36 7.28 24.67
C ILE A 54 7.44 7.04 23.63
N LYS A 55 8.71 7.07 24.04
CA LYS A 55 9.84 6.78 23.16
C LYS A 55 9.67 5.39 22.52
N ARG A 56 9.39 4.36 23.33
CA ARG A 56 9.10 3.00 22.84
C ARG A 56 7.92 2.99 21.88
N TRP A 57 6.80 3.65 22.20
CA TRP A 57 5.64 3.72 21.31
C TRP A 57 5.96 4.41 19.98
N ASN A 58 6.78 5.45 20.00
CA ASN A 58 7.22 6.12 18.78
C ASN A 58 8.12 5.20 17.94
N GLU A 59 9.06 4.50 18.57
CA GLU A 59 9.90 3.50 17.89
C GLU A 59 9.06 2.37 17.27
N GLU A 60 8.09 1.83 18.03
CA GLU A 60 7.14 0.84 17.55
C GLU A 60 6.30 1.39 16.38
N ARG A 61 5.88 2.66 16.43
CA ARG A 61 5.10 3.31 15.37
C ARG A 61 5.90 3.54 14.10
N MET A 62 7.13 4.02 14.22
CA MET A 62 8.02 4.18 13.07
C MET A 62 8.31 2.85 12.40
N ARG A 63 8.42 1.77 13.18
CA ARG A 63 8.66 0.43 12.67
C ARG A 63 7.41 -0.20 12.02
N ASN A 64 6.24 -0.02 12.62
CA ASN A 64 5.01 -0.68 12.18
C ASN A 64 3.75 0.15 12.52
N PRO A 65 3.42 1.19 11.71
CA PRO A 65 2.28 2.06 11.99
C PRO A 65 0.92 1.33 11.87
N TRP A 66 0.85 0.21 11.14
CA TRP A 66 -0.35 -0.60 11.01
C TRP A 66 -0.85 -1.17 12.36
N ARG A 67 0.05 -1.35 13.33
CA ARG A 67 -0.30 -1.79 14.69
C ARG A 67 -1.11 -0.76 15.47
N PHE A 68 -1.18 0.49 15.02
CA PHE A 68 -1.95 1.53 15.70
C PHE A 68 -3.42 1.60 15.24
N PHE A 69 -3.81 0.75 14.30
CA PHE A 69 -5.19 0.64 13.80
C PHE A 69 -5.85 -0.67 14.25
N VAL A 70 -5.41 -1.19 15.39
CA VAL A 70 -5.86 -2.48 15.92
C VAL A 70 -6.07 -2.36 17.44
N THR A 71 -6.87 -3.24 18.00
CA THR A 71 -7.11 -3.30 19.46
C THR A 71 -6.09 -4.19 20.17
N PRO A 72 -5.94 -4.10 21.51
CA PRO A 72 -5.09 -5.05 22.25
C PRO A 72 -5.45 -6.53 22.02
N ALA A 73 -6.73 -6.83 21.78
CA ALA A 73 -7.18 -8.18 21.40
C ALA A 73 -6.66 -8.64 20.03
N SER A 74 -6.29 -7.70 19.15
CA SER A 74 -5.78 -7.96 17.81
C SER A 74 -4.30 -8.36 17.78
N GLU A 75 -3.54 -8.17 18.86
CA GLU A 75 -2.14 -8.61 18.95
C GLU A 75 -2.01 -10.13 18.72
N LYS A 76 -2.96 -10.91 19.25
CA LYS A 76 -3.04 -12.36 18.98
C LYS A 76 -3.31 -12.67 17.50
N LEU A 77 -4.09 -11.83 16.82
CA LEU A 77 -4.40 -12.00 15.40
C LEU A 77 -3.19 -11.67 14.53
N ILE A 78 -2.44 -10.62 14.86
CA ILE A 78 -1.20 -10.26 14.17
C ILE A 78 -0.20 -11.41 14.27
N ALA A 79 0.08 -11.90 15.49
CA ALA A 79 0.98 -13.02 15.70
C ALA A 79 0.55 -14.28 14.93
N ARG A 80 -0.76 -14.57 14.89
CA ARG A 80 -1.31 -15.67 14.10
C ARG A 80 -1.07 -15.47 12.60
N PHE A 81 -1.40 -14.31 12.05
CA PHE A 81 -1.21 -14.03 10.63
C PHE A 81 0.26 -14.03 10.23
N THR A 82 1.16 -13.53 11.08
CA THR A 82 2.61 -13.62 10.86
C THR A 82 3.03 -15.08 10.74
N LYS A 83 2.65 -15.93 11.69
CA LYS A 83 2.98 -17.36 11.68
C LYS A 83 2.42 -18.09 10.46
N GLU A 84 1.15 -17.85 10.12
CA GLU A 84 0.50 -18.46 8.94
C GLU A 84 1.19 -18.04 7.65
N THR A 85 1.53 -16.75 7.51
CA THR A 85 2.21 -16.22 6.33
C THR A 85 3.62 -16.79 6.20
N LEU A 86 4.41 -16.79 7.27
CA LEU A 86 5.74 -17.39 7.29
C LEU A 86 5.70 -18.87 6.93
N HIS A 87 4.76 -19.63 7.49
CA HIS A 87 4.60 -21.04 7.16
C HIS A 87 4.36 -21.27 5.67
N VAL A 88 3.53 -20.45 5.01
CA VAL A 88 3.33 -20.55 3.56
C VAL A 88 4.60 -20.19 2.79
N VAL A 89 5.28 -19.11 3.19
CA VAL A 89 6.52 -18.64 2.53
C VAL A 89 7.64 -19.68 2.63
N GLU A 90 7.82 -20.29 3.80
CA GLU A 90 8.85 -21.32 4.07
C GLU A 90 8.62 -22.62 3.28
N ASN A 91 7.38 -22.92 2.89
CA ASN A 91 7.03 -24.10 2.10
C ASN A 91 7.02 -23.85 0.58
N GLN A 92 7.32 -22.63 0.12
CA GLN A 92 7.49 -22.30 -1.29
C GLN A 92 8.98 -22.31 -1.68
N PRO A 93 9.31 -22.39 -2.98
CA PRO A 93 10.69 -22.25 -3.42
C PRO A 93 11.32 -20.96 -2.88
N PRO A 94 12.58 -20.99 -2.41
CA PRO A 94 13.25 -19.78 -1.96
C PRO A 94 13.46 -18.84 -3.15
N TYR A 95 12.71 -17.74 -3.17
CA TYR A 95 12.86 -16.70 -4.18
C TYR A 95 14.09 -15.84 -3.87
N GLN A 96 14.84 -15.47 -4.90
CA GLN A 96 16.08 -14.71 -4.79
C GLN A 96 15.83 -13.20 -4.71
N SER A 97 14.87 -12.65 -5.48
CA SER A 97 14.58 -11.22 -5.40
C SER A 97 13.72 -10.87 -4.18
N ARG A 98 14.02 -9.73 -3.55
CA ARG A 98 13.20 -9.16 -2.47
C ARG A 98 11.76 -8.95 -2.92
N LYS A 99 11.55 -8.52 -4.17
CA LYS A 99 10.20 -8.33 -4.73
C LYS A 99 9.40 -9.63 -4.75
N ALA A 100 9.99 -10.74 -5.16
CA ALA A 100 9.31 -12.04 -5.17
C ALA A 100 9.04 -12.57 -3.76
N GLN A 101 9.95 -12.35 -2.81
CA GLN A 101 9.74 -12.72 -1.41
C GLN A 101 8.57 -11.93 -0.80
N VAL A 102 8.55 -10.60 -0.99
CA VAL A 102 7.48 -9.72 -0.50
C VAL A 102 6.15 -10.07 -1.14
N GLU A 103 6.12 -10.27 -2.48
CA GLU A 103 4.91 -10.64 -3.19
C GLU A 103 4.38 -12.01 -2.71
N ASN A 104 5.24 -13.01 -2.54
CA ASN A 104 4.82 -14.32 -2.02
C ASN A 104 4.14 -14.21 -0.65
N ALA A 105 4.73 -13.43 0.26
CA ALA A 105 4.13 -13.18 1.56
C ALA A 105 2.83 -12.38 1.46
N PHE A 106 2.76 -11.37 0.59
CA PHE A 106 1.53 -10.64 0.30
C PHE A 106 0.41 -11.56 -0.20
N LEU A 107 0.71 -12.46 -1.14
CA LEU A 107 -0.26 -13.42 -1.67
C LEU A 107 -0.74 -14.39 -0.58
N ALA A 108 0.13 -14.78 0.36
CA ALA A 108 -0.24 -15.62 1.50
C ALA A 108 -1.08 -14.84 2.55
N ALA A 109 -0.72 -13.59 2.82
CA ALA A 109 -1.36 -12.77 3.84
C ALA A 109 -2.70 -12.17 3.37
N ILE A 110 -2.85 -11.79 2.11
CA ILE A 110 -4.04 -11.10 1.61
C ILE A 110 -5.00 -12.09 0.93
N PRO A 111 -6.32 -12.08 1.28
CA PRO A 111 -7.27 -13.05 0.73
C PRO A 111 -7.43 -12.98 -0.80
N PRO A 112 -7.52 -14.12 -1.51
CA PRO A 112 -7.71 -14.16 -2.97
C PRO A 112 -8.98 -13.45 -3.48
N ALA A 113 -9.96 -13.19 -2.61
CA ALA A 113 -11.22 -12.54 -2.96
C ALA A 113 -11.08 -11.03 -3.23
N ILE A 114 -9.99 -10.39 -2.74
CA ILE A 114 -9.80 -8.94 -2.83
C ILE A 114 -8.52 -8.53 -3.54
N ARG A 115 -7.72 -9.52 -3.99
CA ARG A 115 -6.45 -9.27 -4.65
C ARG A 115 -6.38 -9.91 -6.02
N MET A 116 -5.44 -9.41 -6.77
CA MET A 116 -4.97 -9.99 -8.01
C MET A 116 -4.33 -11.36 -7.80
N ARG A 117 -4.51 -12.24 -8.78
CA ARG A 117 -3.87 -13.55 -8.80
C ARG A 117 -2.56 -13.44 -9.58
N TYR A 118 -1.47 -13.60 -8.86
CA TYR A 118 -0.13 -13.73 -9.41
C TYR A 118 0.41 -15.13 -9.15
N ASP A 119 1.14 -15.64 -10.13
CA ASP A 119 1.97 -16.82 -10.00
C ASP A 119 3.43 -16.42 -10.21
N ILE A 120 4.30 -16.85 -9.30
CA ILE A 120 5.74 -16.59 -9.36
C ILE A 120 6.41 -17.81 -9.95
N LYS A 121 7.12 -17.62 -11.07
CA LYS A 121 7.81 -18.66 -11.83
C LYS A 121 9.30 -18.35 -11.96
N LYS A 122 10.10 -19.40 -12.12
CA LYS A 122 11.49 -19.25 -12.52
C LYS A 122 11.57 -18.95 -14.03
N PRO A 123 12.52 -18.13 -14.49
CA PRO A 123 12.68 -17.79 -15.90
C PRO A 123 12.83 -19.01 -16.83
N GLU A 124 13.47 -20.08 -16.35
CA GLU A 124 13.69 -21.31 -17.10
C GLU A 124 12.42 -22.19 -17.25
N ASP A 125 11.35 -21.94 -16.49
CA ASP A 125 10.07 -22.69 -16.58
C ASP A 125 9.19 -22.17 -17.74
N ILE A 126 9.73 -22.17 -18.96
CA ILE A 126 9.02 -21.67 -20.15
C ILE A 126 7.71 -22.40 -20.39
N THR A 127 7.70 -23.72 -20.20
CA THR A 127 6.50 -24.54 -20.33
C THR A 127 5.43 -24.16 -19.31
N GLY A 128 5.82 -23.95 -18.04
CA GLY A 128 4.90 -23.50 -16.99
C GLY A 128 4.40 -22.08 -17.22
N ILE A 129 5.24 -21.18 -17.72
CA ILE A 129 4.85 -19.81 -18.10
C ILE A 129 3.80 -19.85 -19.21
N LYS A 130 4.07 -20.56 -20.31
CA LYS A 130 3.13 -20.70 -21.43
C LYS A 130 1.81 -21.31 -21.00
N LYS A 131 1.86 -22.40 -20.22
CA LYS A 131 0.67 -23.06 -19.68
C LYS A 131 -0.17 -22.10 -18.84
N ARG A 132 0.46 -21.31 -17.95
CA ARG A 132 -0.27 -20.40 -17.07
C ARG A 132 -0.91 -19.26 -17.85
N VAL A 133 -0.20 -18.62 -18.77
CA VAL A 133 -0.76 -17.55 -19.62
C VAL A 133 -1.95 -18.07 -20.41
N LYS A 134 -1.83 -19.25 -21.03
CA LYS A 134 -2.93 -19.89 -21.74
C LYS A 134 -4.16 -20.07 -20.84
N GLN A 135 -3.99 -20.58 -19.61
CA GLN A 135 -5.08 -20.72 -18.65
C GLN A 135 -5.75 -19.39 -18.29
N VAL A 136 -4.98 -18.30 -18.17
CA VAL A 136 -5.53 -16.95 -17.90
C VAL A 136 -6.44 -16.51 -19.06
N LEU A 137 -5.93 -16.61 -20.28
CA LEU A 137 -6.64 -16.19 -21.50
C LEU A 137 -7.90 -17.04 -21.74
N GLU A 138 -7.81 -18.36 -21.59
CA GLU A 138 -8.94 -19.28 -21.72
C GLU A 138 -10.03 -19.06 -20.66
N ALA A 139 -9.64 -18.59 -19.46
CA ALA A 139 -10.59 -18.19 -18.42
C ALA A 139 -11.28 -16.83 -18.71
N GLY A 140 -10.96 -16.17 -19.83
CA GLY A 140 -11.58 -14.91 -20.24
C GLY A 140 -10.99 -13.66 -19.60
N PHE A 141 -9.75 -13.73 -19.12
CA PHE A 141 -8.99 -12.61 -18.55
C PHE A 141 -7.84 -12.22 -19.48
N ASP A 142 -7.27 -11.02 -19.31
CA ASP A 142 -5.98 -10.70 -19.92
C ASP A 142 -4.86 -11.17 -18.97
N ALA A 143 -3.69 -11.48 -19.52
CA ALA A 143 -2.52 -11.85 -18.72
C ALA A 143 -1.52 -10.70 -18.63
N THR A 144 -0.80 -10.60 -17.52
CA THR A 144 0.36 -9.71 -17.40
C THR A 144 1.60 -10.49 -17.08
N ILE A 145 2.72 -10.16 -17.70
CA ILE A 145 4.03 -10.69 -17.31
C ILE A 145 4.92 -9.56 -16.83
N ARG A 146 5.52 -9.72 -15.66
CA ARG A 146 6.51 -8.79 -15.07
C ARG A 146 7.74 -9.57 -14.65
N THR A 147 8.93 -9.01 -14.86
CA THR A 147 10.19 -9.63 -14.41
C THR A 147 10.67 -9.07 -13.06
N ALA A 148 11.39 -9.91 -12.31
CA ALA A 148 12.06 -9.59 -11.05
C ALA A 148 13.56 -9.88 -11.18
N HIS A 149 14.40 -8.90 -10.83
CA HIS A 149 15.85 -9.02 -10.95
C HIS A 149 16.54 -8.95 -9.57
N HIS A 150 17.68 -9.61 -9.44
CA HIS A 150 18.57 -9.57 -8.28
C HIS A 150 20.01 -9.16 -8.70
N PRO A 151 20.71 -8.32 -7.93
CA PRO A 151 20.22 -7.44 -6.86
C PRO A 151 19.28 -6.36 -7.46
N ASP A 152 18.68 -5.47 -6.65
CA ASP A 152 17.67 -4.46 -7.04
C ASP A 152 18.13 -3.38 -8.07
N ILE A 153 18.97 -3.76 -9.04
CA ILE A 153 19.52 -2.97 -10.15
C ILE A 153 18.39 -2.31 -10.95
N PHE A 154 17.23 -2.97 -11.05
CA PHE A 154 16.06 -2.47 -11.77
C PHE A 154 14.87 -2.28 -10.84
N ARG A 155 14.98 -1.33 -9.89
CA ARG A 155 13.88 -0.82 -9.02
C ARG A 155 12.52 -0.84 -9.71
N GLY A 156 11.71 -1.87 -9.49
CA GLY A 156 10.38 -2.01 -10.11
C GLY A 156 10.32 -1.90 -11.66
N LYS A 157 11.46 -1.89 -12.36
CA LYS A 157 11.65 -1.53 -13.78
C LYS A 157 11.84 -2.72 -14.70
N GLY A 158 11.71 -3.94 -14.16
CA GLY A 158 11.67 -5.14 -14.98
C GLY A 158 10.67 -5.00 -16.14
N PRO A 159 11.02 -5.44 -17.36
CA PRO A 159 10.10 -5.49 -18.48
C PRO A 159 8.72 -6.02 -18.08
N TRP A 160 7.70 -5.32 -18.56
CA TRP A 160 6.30 -5.67 -18.35
C TRP A 160 5.59 -5.78 -19.69
N ALA A 161 4.66 -6.73 -19.78
CA ALA A 161 3.78 -6.89 -20.93
C ALA A 161 2.35 -7.21 -20.47
N SER A 162 1.39 -6.64 -21.21
CA SER A 162 0.00 -7.06 -21.21
C SER A 162 -0.20 -8.00 -22.40
N LEU A 163 -0.78 -9.16 -22.16
CA LEU A 163 -1.02 -10.18 -23.16
C LEU A 163 -2.53 -10.40 -23.27
N THR A 164 -3.06 -10.17 -24.46
CA THR A 164 -4.48 -10.35 -24.78
C THR A 164 -4.73 -11.64 -25.55
N ASN A 165 -3.67 -12.22 -26.10
CA ASN A 165 -3.71 -13.44 -26.89
C ASN A 165 -2.35 -14.19 -26.81
N LEU A 166 -2.30 -15.41 -27.36
CA LEU A 166 -1.08 -16.23 -27.35
C LEU A 166 0.00 -15.76 -28.31
N VAL A 167 -0.34 -14.97 -29.34
CA VAL A 167 0.66 -14.38 -30.26
C VAL A 167 1.50 -13.33 -29.51
N ASP A 168 0.86 -12.50 -28.68
CA ASP A 168 1.55 -11.53 -27.82
C ASP A 168 2.60 -12.22 -26.93
N LEU A 169 2.28 -13.42 -26.44
CA LEU A 169 3.18 -14.22 -25.63
C LEU A 169 4.40 -14.70 -26.42
N GLU A 170 4.21 -15.20 -27.64
CA GLU A 170 5.34 -15.66 -28.47
C GLU A 170 6.23 -14.49 -28.92
N ILE A 171 5.65 -13.32 -29.22
CA ILE A 171 6.41 -12.08 -29.48
C ILE A 171 7.24 -11.70 -28.26
N PHE A 172 6.59 -11.66 -27.09
CA PHE A 172 7.27 -11.33 -25.84
C PHE A 172 8.41 -12.31 -25.50
N LEU A 173 8.20 -13.62 -25.73
CA LEU A 173 9.20 -14.67 -25.52
C LEU A 173 10.24 -14.81 -26.65
N SER A 174 10.15 -14.07 -27.75
CA SER A 174 11.14 -14.13 -28.84
C SER A 174 11.95 -12.85 -28.95
N GLU A 175 11.29 -11.69 -28.84
CA GLU A 175 11.93 -10.38 -28.99
C GLU A 175 12.48 -9.81 -27.67
N ARG A 176 11.81 -10.11 -26.54
CA ARG A 176 12.26 -9.66 -25.21
C ARG A 176 12.97 -10.75 -24.41
N TYR A 177 12.95 -11.99 -24.87
CA TYR A 177 13.71 -13.09 -24.29
C TYR A 177 15.24 -12.94 -24.30
N PRO A 178 15.88 -12.18 -25.21
CA PRO A 178 17.31 -11.89 -25.11
C PRO A 178 17.66 -11.12 -23.83
N THR A 179 16.79 -10.21 -23.35
CA THR A 179 16.96 -9.54 -22.05
C THR A 179 16.56 -10.43 -20.87
N TRP A 180 15.94 -11.60 -21.11
CA TRP A 180 15.64 -12.60 -20.07
C TRP A 180 16.82 -13.51 -19.72
N ARG A 181 17.83 -13.59 -20.58
CA ARG A 181 19.08 -14.32 -20.29
C ARG A 181 20.07 -13.49 -19.48
N GLN A 182 19.64 -12.34 -18.99
CA GLN A 182 20.42 -11.53 -18.06
C GLN A 182 20.66 -12.35 -16.79
N PRO A 183 21.90 -12.48 -16.32
CA PRO A 183 22.22 -13.24 -15.11
C PRO A 183 21.53 -12.67 -13.87
N GLU A 184 21.02 -11.43 -13.96
CA GLU A 184 20.27 -10.78 -12.90
C GLU A 184 18.78 -11.14 -12.88
N LEU A 185 18.19 -11.77 -13.90
CA LEU A 185 16.76 -12.14 -13.88
C LEU A 185 16.54 -13.39 -13.02
N THR A 186 15.76 -13.27 -11.95
CA THR A 186 15.58 -14.36 -10.97
C THR A 186 14.16 -14.92 -10.91
N GLU A 187 13.14 -14.07 -11.08
CA GLU A 187 11.74 -14.49 -11.05
C GLU A 187 10.88 -13.78 -12.11
N ILE A 188 9.75 -14.41 -12.42
CA ILE A 188 8.74 -13.90 -13.34
C ILE A 188 7.37 -13.98 -12.66
N PHE A 189 6.64 -12.87 -12.67
CA PHE A 189 5.28 -12.78 -12.19
C PHE A 189 4.31 -12.89 -13.36
N ILE A 190 3.37 -13.82 -13.28
CA ILE A 190 2.28 -13.97 -14.23
C ILE A 190 0.99 -13.60 -13.52
N GLY A 191 0.42 -12.46 -13.89
CA GLY A 191 -0.82 -11.93 -13.33
C GLY A 191 -2.03 -12.25 -14.21
N GLN A 192 -3.18 -12.46 -13.58
CA GLN A 192 -4.49 -12.59 -14.22
C GLN A 192 -5.28 -11.30 -14.01
N ILE A 193 -5.45 -10.47 -15.05
CA ILE A 193 -6.09 -9.14 -14.95
C ILE A 193 -7.48 -9.09 -15.61
N PRO A 194 -8.43 -8.28 -15.10
CA PRO A 194 -9.70 -8.05 -15.78
C PRO A 194 -9.48 -7.56 -17.22
N LYS A 195 -10.35 -8.00 -18.14
CA LYS A 195 -10.28 -7.59 -19.55
C LYS A 195 -10.28 -6.08 -19.74
N ASP A 196 -9.53 -5.64 -20.74
CA ASP A 196 -9.36 -4.26 -21.19
C ASP A 196 -8.79 -3.33 -20.13
N LYS A 197 -8.31 -3.86 -19.01
CA LYS A 197 -7.81 -3.04 -17.91
C LYS A 197 -6.69 -2.13 -18.38
N LEU A 198 -5.77 -2.64 -19.19
CA LEU A 198 -4.63 -1.90 -19.71
C LEU A 198 -4.89 -1.37 -21.13
N SER A 199 -6.15 -1.17 -21.49
CA SER A 199 -6.50 -0.62 -22.79
C SER A 199 -5.97 0.81 -22.93
N GLU A 200 -5.35 1.10 -24.06
CA GLU A 200 -4.95 2.47 -24.42
C GLU A 200 -6.13 3.32 -24.90
N ASN A 201 -7.32 2.74 -25.07
CA ASN A 201 -8.50 3.48 -25.48
C ASN A 201 -8.92 4.47 -24.38
N PRO A 202 -8.93 5.80 -24.64
CA PRO A 202 -9.28 6.80 -23.63
C PRO A 202 -10.67 6.62 -23.02
N ALA A 203 -11.65 6.14 -23.79
CA ALA A 203 -13.01 5.89 -23.31
C ALA A 203 -13.06 4.72 -22.31
N ILE A 204 -12.15 3.75 -22.45
CA ILE A 204 -11.99 2.65 -21.49
C ILE A 204 -11.18 3.16 -20.30
N ARG A 205 -10.03 3.81 -20.50
CA ARG A 205 -9.19 4.35 -19.42
C ARG A 205 -9.94 5.23 -18.43
N ARG A 206 -10.87 6.07 -18.92
CA ARG A 206 -11.73 6.91 -18.07
C ARG A 206 -12.55 6.12 -17.04
N GLN A 207 -12.82 4.85 -17.29
CA GLN A 207 -13.58 3.98 -16.39
C GLN A 207 -12.74 3.45 -15.22
N HIS A 208 -11.42 3.64 -15.25
CA HIS A 208 -10.49 3.06 -14.28
C HIS A 208 -9.98 4.08 -13.27
N CYS A 209 -9.47 3.59 -12.15
CA CYS A 209 -8.57 4.35 -11.29
C CYS A 209 -7.48 3.46 -10.70
N ALA A 210 -6.34 4.08 -10.40
CA ALA A 210 -5.33 3.56 -9.51
C ALA A 210 -5.60 4.11 -8.10
N TRP A 211 -5.27 3.34 -7.07
CA TRP A 211 -5.42 3.79 -5.68
C TRP A 211 -4.37 3.19 -4.77
N THR A 212 -4.10 3.87 -3.66
CA THR A 212 -3.23 3.40 -2.60
C THR A 212 -3.94 3.48 -1.25
N LEU A 213 -3.55 2.60 -0.33
CA LEU A 213 -3.94 2.65 1.08
C LEU A 213 -2.66 2.58 1.93
N SER A 214 -2.44 3.65 2.70
CA SER A 214 -1.22 3.83 3.50
C SER A 214 -1.56 4.22 4.93
N ALA A 215 -0.79 3.72 5.90
CA ALA A 215 -0.85 4.14 7.29
C ALA A 215 0.17 5.24 7.57
N THR A 216 -0.25 6.32 8.23
CA THR A 216 0.64 7.41 8.64
C THR A 216 1.11 7.25 10.09
N LEU A 217 2.15 7.99 10.45
CA LEU A 217 2.64 8.10 11.83
C LEU A 217 1.70 8.88 12.76
N ASN A 218 0.65 9.51 12.21
CA ASN A 218 -0.35 10.27 12.95
C ASN A 218 -1.63 9.47 13.20
N ASN A 219 -1.59 8.14 13.01
CA ASN A 219 -2.75 7.25 13.14
C ASN A 219 -3.88 7.59 12.16
N GLU A 220 -3.51 8.04 10.96
CA GLU A 220 -4.44 8.23 9.86
C GLU A 220 -4.20 7.16 8.79
N LEU A 221 -5.28 6.69 8.19
CA LEU A 221 -5.19 5.93 6.95
C LEU A 221 -5.48 6.87 5.79
N ILE A 222 -4.58 6.90 4.82
CA ILE A 222 -4.77 7.67 3.61
C ILE A 222 -5.18 6.70 2.50
N VAL A 223 -6.37 6.91 1.96
CA VAL A 223 -6.77 6.33 0.68
C VAL A 223 -6.64 7.41 -0.38
N GLN A 224 -5.69 7.25 -1.28
CA GLN A 224 -5.46 8.20 -2.37
C GLN A 224 -5.84 7.53 -3.68
N ILE A 225 -6.63 8.22 -4.49
CA ILE A 225 -7.18 7.71 -5.75
C ILE A 225 -6.73 8.62 -6.89
N TYR A 226 -6.18 8.00 -7.94
CA TYR A 226 -5.91 8.66 -9.21
C TYR A 226 -6.91 8.16 -10.27
N PRO A 227 -7.99 8.93 -10.51
CA PRO A 227 -9.01 8.56 -11.48
C PRO A 227 -8.49 8.63 -12.93
N HIS A 228 -9.14 7.88 -13.81
CA HIS A 228 -8.87 7.78 -15.24
C HIS A 228 -7.49 7.25 -15.63
N SER A 229 -6.75 6.67 -14.67
CA SER A 229 -5.54 5.90 -14.96
C SER A 229 -5.68 4.43 -14.56
N PRO A 230 -5.42 3.49 -15.47
CA PRO A 230 -5.27 2.08 -15.16
C PRO A 230 -3.82 1.68 -14.89
N HIS A 231 -2.89 2.62 -14.72
CA HIS A 231 -1.48 2.32 -14.48
C HIS A 231 -1.05 2.82 -13.09
N LEU A 232 -0.58 1.91 -12.24
CA LEU A 232 -0.01 2.27 -10.95
C LEU A 232 1.24 3.15 -11.09
N ARG A 233 2.01 3.01 -12.19
CA ARG A 233 3.20 3.85 -12.41
C ARG A 233 2.85 5.31 -12.68
N ASP A 234 1.75 5.57 -13.40
CA ASP A 234 1.29 6.94 -13.60
C ASP A 234 0.90 7.59 -12.26
N PHE A 235 0.50 6.79 -11.26
CA PHE A 235 0.24 7.27 -9.90
C PHE A 235 1.53 7.73 -9.21
N ASP A 236 2.64 6.99 -9.39
CA ASP A 236 3.95 7.32 -8.79
C ASP A 236 4.63 8.51 -9.47
N ASP A 237 4.42 8.68 -10.77
CA ASP A 237 4.99 9.78 -11.58
C ASP A 237 4.18 11.08 -11.49
N GLU A 238 2.91 10.99 -11.05
CA GLU A 238 2.04 12.16 -10.91
C GLU A 238 2.42 13.00 -9.68
N LYS A 239 2.63 14.29 -9.93
CA LYS A 239 3.08 15.26 -8.91
C LYS A 239 1.99 16.26 -8.54
N SER A 240 0.92 16.34 -9.33
CA SER A 240 -0.17 17.29 -9.13
C SER A 240 -1.22 16.73 -8.19
N VAL A 241 -1.34 17.32 -7.00
CA VAL A 241 -2.41 17.02 -6.04
C VAL A 241 -3.80 17.27 -6.61
N GLU A 242 -3.93 18.16 -7.61
CA GLU A 242 -5.19 18.51 -8.28
C GLU A 242 -5.82 17.36 -9.06
N ARG A 243 -5.06 16.30 -9.30
CA ARG A 243 -5.50 15.11 -10.05
C ARG A 243 -5.83 13.93 -9.15
N PHE A 244 -5.83 14.12 -7.83
CA PHE A 244 -6.15 13.07 -6.88
C PHE A 244 -7.45 13.33 -6.12
N ILE A 245 -8.06 12.25 -5.66
CA ILE A 245 -9.07 12.27 -4.60
C ILE A 245 -8.45 11.61 -3.39
N THR A 246 -8.42 12.30 -2.26
CA THR A 246 -7.79 11.80 -1.03
C THR A 246 -8.80 11.71 0.09
N TYR A 247 -8.93 10.53 0.67
CA TYR A 247 -9.66 10.31 1.91
C TYR A 247 -8.68 10.09 3.05
N ILE A 248 -8.87 10.85 4.13
CA ILE A 248 -8.17 10.64 5.39
C ILE A 248 -9.17 9.94 6.31
N LEU A 249 -8.91 8.68 6.62
CA LEU A 249 -9.76 7.84 7.45
C LEU A 249 -9.14 7.73 8.85
N SER A 250 -9.88 8.18 9.85
CA SER A 250 -9.49 7.99 11.25
C SER A 250 -10.00 6.66 11.78
N TYR A 251 -9.26 6.06 12.71
CA TYR A 251 -9.69 4.87 13.42
C TYR A 251 -10.46 5.23 14.69
N ASP A 252 -11.65 4.67 14.83
CA ASP A 252 -12.50 4.79 16.01
C ASP A 252 -12.27 3.56 16.89
N VAL A 253 -11.48 3.75 17.95
CA VAL A 253 -11.13 2.70 18.92
C VAL A 253 -12.37 2.15 19.62
N GLN A 254 -13.39 2.98 19.88
CA GLN A 254 -14.62 2.56 20.56
C GLN A 254 -15.44 1.62 19.69
N LYS A 255 -15.45 1.85 18.38
CA LYS A 255 -16.15 1.01 17.40
C LYS A 255 -15.29 -0.12 16.83
N ASN A 256 -14.00 -0.17 17.20
CA ASN A 256 -13.02 -1.11 16.64
C ASN A 256 -13.06 -1.11 15.11
N GLY A 257 -13.07 0.07 14.50
CA GLY A 257 -13.28 0.24 13.06
C GLY A 257 -12.99 1.65 12.58
N LEU A 258 -13.18 1.92 11.29
CA LEU A 258 -12.95 3.25 10.74
C LEU A 258 -14.11 4.20 11.07
N ALA A 259 -13.79 5.45 11.40
CA ALA A 259 -14.76 6.49 11.71
C ALA A 259 -15.72 6.73 10.51
N PRO A 260 -17.03 6.89 10.74
CA PRO A 260 -18.07 6.76 9.71
C PRO A 260 -18.05 7.86 8.64
N HIS A 261 -17.38 8.98 8.88
CA HIS A 261 -17.33 10.11 7.95
C HIS A 261 -15.90 10.46 7.61
N ALA A 262 -15.60 10.48 6.32
CA ALA A 262 -14.41 11.09 5.76
C ALA A 262 -14.84 11.98 4.61
N VAL A 263 -14.60 13.28 4.72
CA VAL A 263 -14.82 14.21 3.63
C VAL A 263 -13.63 14.09 2.67
N PRO A 264 -13.84 13.75 1.39
CA PRO A 264 -12.74 13.69 0.44
C PRO A 264 -12.15 15.08 0.21
N LYS A 265 -10.82 15.15 0.12
CA LYS A 265 -10.13 16.25 -0.54
C LYS A 265 -10.08 15.91 -2.03
N VAL A 266 -10.93 16.57 -2.82
CA VAL A 266 -10.99 16.41 -4.27
C VAL A 266 -10.15 17.52 -4.89
N GLY A 267 -9.17 17.16 -5.73
CA GLY A 267 -8.39 18.14 -6.47
C GLY A 267 -9.26 18.94 -7.46
N ASP A 268 -8.89 20.20 -7.70
CA ASP A 268 -9.74 21.17 -8.40
C ASP A 268 -10.12 20.73 -9.81
N GLN A 269 -9.24 19.97 -10.48
CA GLN A 269 -9.49 19.44 -11.82
C GLN A 269 -10.56 18.34 -11.86
N LEU A 270 -10.92 17.79 -10.70
CA LEU A 270 -11.86 16.68 -10.56
C LEU A 270 -13.19 17.08 -9.91
N THR A 271 -13.32 18.31 -9.40
CA THR A 271 -14.51 18.77 -8.66
C THR A 271 -15.81 18.61 -9.44
N ASN A 272 -15.75 18.78 -10.78
CA ASN A 272 -16.90 18.62 -11.66
C ASN A 272 -16.92 17.26 -12.41
N ASP A 273 -15.99 16.36 -12.11
CA ASP A 273 -15.93 15.02 -12.71
C ASP A 273 -16.71 14.01 -11.87
N SER A 274 -17.99 13.82 -12.22
CA SER A 274 -18.86 12.88 -11.54
C SER A 274 -18.37 11.42 -11.57
N LEU A 275 -17.63 11.02 -12.60
CA LEU A 275 -17.11 9.66 -12.70
C LEU A 275 -15.90 9.47 -11.78
N ALA A 276 -14.99 10.45 -11.74
CA ALA A 276 -13.88 10.47 -10.79
C ALA A 276 -14.37 10.39 -9.33
N VAL A 277 -15.35 11.23 -8.96
CA VAL A 277 -15.93 11.25 -7.61
C VAL A 277 -16.60 9.91 -7.28
N ARG A 278 -17.29 9.30 -8.25
CA ARG A 278 -17.91 7.98 -8.10
C ARG A 278 -16.85 6.89 -7.91
N LEU A 279 -15.76 6.90 -8.68
CA LEU A 279 -14.62 6.00 -8.51
C LEU A 279 -14.01 6.14 -7.10
N GLY A 280 -13.74 7.37 -6.67
CA GLY A 280 -13.19 7.65 -5.35
C GLY A 280 -14.10 7.13 -4.22
N SER A 281 -15.40 7.41 -4.30
CA SER A 281 -16.39 6.96 -3.30
C SER A 281 -16.48 5.43 -3.25
N LEU A 282 -16.48 4.78 -4.42
CA LEU A 282 -16.56 3.34 -4.52
C LEU A 282 -15.32 2.65 -3.91
N VAL A 283 -14.12 3.17 -4.18
CA VAL A 283 -12.87 2.67 -3.59
C VAL A 283 -12.88 2.83 -2.08
N GLU A 284 -13.20 4.02 -1.56
CA GLU A 284 -13.23 4.27 -0.11
C GLU A 284 -14.17 3.32 0.63
N GLN A 285 -15.41 3.19 0.14
CA GLN A 285 -16.42 2.32 0.77
C GLN A 285 -15.98 0.86 0.79
N THR A 286 -15.34 0.41 -0.29
CA THR A 286 -14.85 -0.95 -0.41
C THR A 286 -13.66 -1.20 0.49
N VAL A 287 -12.68 -0.29 0.53
CA VAL A 287 -11.54 -0.36 1.43
C VAL A 287 -12.00 -0.39 2.88
N ARG A 288 -12.95 0.47 3.26
CA ARG A 288 -13.56 0.49 4.59
C ARG A 288 -14.21 -0.85 4.96
N LYS A 289 -14.97 -1.43 4.04
CA LYS A 289 -15.58 -2.76 4.24
C LYS A 289 -14.51 -3.81 4.44
N TRP A 290 -13.49 -3.84 3.58
CA TRP A 290 -12.39 -4.81 3.67
C TRP A 290 -11.59 -4.67 4.96
N PHE A 291 -11.41 -3.44 5.45
CA PHE A 291 -10.69 -3.15 6.67
C PHE A 291 -11.18 -4.01 7.84
N THR A 292 -12.51 -4.08 7.99
CA THR A 292 -13.17 -4.89 9.03
C THR A 292 -13.34 -6.35 8.59
N GLN A 293 -13.86 -6.59 7.38
CA GLN A 293 -14.20 -7.93 6.90
C GLN A 293 -12.99 -8.87 6.83
N TYR A 294 -11.82 -8.34 6.46
CA TYR A 294 -10.62 -9.13 6.22
C TYR A 294 -9.51 -8.87 7.23
N ASN A 295 -9.73 -8.03 8.25
CA ASN A 295 -8.72 -7.63 9.23
C ASN A 295 -7.46 -7.05 8.54
N LEU A 296 -7.66 -6.09 7.63
CA LEU A 296 -6.57 -5.61 6.77
C LEU A 296 -5.42 -5.02 7.57
N ALA A 297 -5.68 -4.21 8.59
CA ALA A 297 -4.63 -3.64 9.42
C ALA A 297 -3.76 -4.71 10.12
N GLN A 298 -4.38 -5.78 10.63
CA GLN A 298 -3.66 -6.87 11.28
C GLN A 298 -2.80 -7.64 10.27
N ARG A 299 -3.28 -7.86 9.05
CA ARG A 299 -2.52 -8.53 7.98
C ARG A 299 -1.37 -7.67 7.49
N LEU A 300 -1.57 -6.36 7.34
CA LEU A 300 -0.51 -5.43 6.97
C LEU A 300 0.52 -5.27 8.07
N ALA A 301 0.09 -5.20 9.33
CA ALA A 301 0.99 -5.25 10.48
C ALA A 301 1.83 -6.53 10.48
N ALA A 302 1.21 -7.70 10.24
CA ALA A 302 1.92 -8.97 10.14
C ALA A 302 2.94 -8.98 8.99
N LEU A 303 2.59 -8.45 7.82
CA LEU A 303 3.51 -8.29 6.69
C LEU A 303 4.68 -7.38 7.03
N THR A 304 4.44 -6.27 7.73
CA THR A 304 5.49 -5.36 8.20
C THR A 304 6.38 -6.00 9.28
N GLU A 305 5.89 -6.96 10.07
CA GLU A 305 6.76 -7.73 10.98
C GLU A 305 7.68 -8.70 10.24
N ILE A 306 7.22 -9.29 9.13
CA ILE A 306 8.01 -10.21 8.29
C ILE A 306 9.04 -9.43 7.46
N PHE A 307 8.62 -8.31 6.88
CA PHE A 307 9.45 -7.40 6.11
C PHE A 307 9.51 -6.05 6.81
N PRO A 308 10.34 -5.91 7.86
CA PRO A 308 10.46 -4.67 8.60
C PRO A 308 10.93 -3.53 7.69
N VAL A 309 10.49 -2.32 8.03
CA VAL A 309 10.91 -1.10 7.35
C VAL A 309 12.40 -0.89 7.59
N GLU A 310 13.21 -1.22 6.59
CA GLU A 310 14.64 -0.94 6.58
C GLU A 310 14.89 0.54 6.32
N ALA A 311 16.08 1.03 6.71
CA ALA A 311 16.47 2.40 6.44
C ALA A 311 16.40 2.70 4.93
N GLY A 312 15.58 3.68 4.56
CA GLY A 312 15.36 4.05 3.17
C GLY A 312 14.27 3.26 2.46
N TYR A 313 13.46 2.44 3.16
CA TYR A 313 12.27 1.77 2.62
C TYR A 313 10.97 2.38 3.15
N SER A 314 9.92 2.35 2.32
CA SER A 314 8.60 2.83 2.70
C SER A 314 7.88 1.82 3.60
N VAL A 315 6.97 2.31 4.45
CA VAL A 315 6.04 1.42 5.14
C VAL A 315 5.20 0.69 4.09
N PRO A 316 5.01 -0.65 4.21
CA PRO A 316 4.21 -1.39 3.26
C PRO A 316 2.83 -0.76 3.08
N SER A 317 2.52 -0.36 1.84
CA SER A 317 1.24 0.25 1.47
C SER A 317 0.56 -0.57 0.39
N LEU A 318 -0.76 -0.73 0.47
CA LEU A 318 -1.49 -1.45 -0.55
C LEU A 318 -1.64 -0.57 -1.78
N GLN A 319 -1.36 -1.13 -2.94
CA GLN A 319 -1.67 -0.53 -4.22
C GLN A 319 -2.77 -1.35 -4.87
N GLY A 320 -3.76 -0.68 -5.44
CA GLY A 320 -4.90 -1.34 -6.05
C GLY A 320 -5.46 -0.53 -7.19
N GLN A 321 -6.42 -1.15 -7.86
CA GLN A 321 -7.07 -0.57 -9.03
C GLN A 321 -8.56 -0.86 -9.00
N ALA A 322 -9.33 -0.04 -9.69
CA ALA A 322 -10.77 -0.23 -9.83
C ALA A 322 -11.23 0.08 -11.26
N ARG A 323 -12.43 -0.38 -11.59
CA ARG A 323 -13.17 0.01 -12.79
C ARG A 323 -14.66 0.11 -12.51
N ILE A 324 -15.33 1.09 -13.12
CA ILE A 324 -16.79 1.15 -13.24
C ILE A 324 -17.18 1.02 -14.71
N TYR A 325 -17.92 -0.03 -15.05
CA TYR A 325 -18.43 -0.26 -16.40
C TYR A 325 -19.58 0.70 -16.73
N PRO A 326 -19.88 0.94 -18.03
CA PRO A 326 -21.02 1.76 -18.43
C PRO A 326 -22.37 1.27 -17.89
N ASP A 327 -22.53 -0.05 -17.69
CA ASP A 327 -23.74 -0.66 -17.12
C ASP A 327 -23.82 -0.57 -15.59
N GLY A 328 -22.86 0.10 -14.94
CA GLY A 328 -22.80 0.31 -13.50
C GLY A 328 -22.19 -0.85 -12.71
N LYS A 329 -21.87 -1.99 -13.34
CA LYS A 329 -21.04 -3.02 -12.71
C LYS A 329 -19.66 -2.44 -12.41
N HIS A 330 -18.95 -3.06 -11.47
CA HIS A 330 -17.62 -2.60 -11.10
C HIS A 330 -16.78 -3.72 -10.51
N TRP A 331 -15.47 -3.50 -10.46
CA TRP A 331 -14.54 -4.31 -9.69
C TRP A 331 -13.53 -3.40 -9.01
N ILE A 332 -13.00 -3.87 -7.88
CA ILE A 332 -11.91 -3.26 -7.13
C ILE A 332 -11.03 -4.38 -6.64
N LEU A 333 -9.72 -4.28 -6.85
CA LEU A 333 -8.75 -5.30 -6.49
C LEU A 333 -7.45 -4.66 -6.00
N ILE A 334 -6.84 -5.30 -5.00
CA ILE A 334 -5.47 -5.01 -4.57
C ILE A 334 -4.52 -5.67 -5.57
N TYR A 335 -3.60 -4.89 -6.11
CA TYR A 335 -2.66 -5.30 -7.14
C TYR A 335 -1.31 -5.70 -6.58
N ASP A 336 -0.79 -4.92 -5.66
CA ASP A 336 0.58 -5.05 -5.19
C ASP A 336 0.67 -4.46 -3.78
N ILE A 337 1.77 -4.73 -3.11
CA ILE A 337 2.21 -3.99 -1.94
C ILE A 337 3.45 -3.18 -2.32
N ASN A 338 3.35 -1.86 -2.16
CA ASN A 338 4.52 -1.00 -2.28
C ASN A 338 5.31 -1.09 -0.98
N ASN A 339 6.50 -1.69 -1.11
CA ASN A 339 7.53 -1.74 -0.09
C ASN A 339 8.87 -1.38 -0.75
N ASP A 340 8.83 -0.45 -1.71
CA ASP A 340 10.01 0.00 -2.41
C ASP A 340 10.77 1.02 -1.54
N PRO A 341 12.06 1.26 -1.83
CA PRO A 341 12.82 2.31 -1.18
C PRO A 341 12.07 3.64 -1.21
N VAL A 342 12.00 4.38 -0.10
CA VAL A 342 11.58 5.78 -0.11
C VAL A 342 12.47 6.49 -1.10
N ASN A 343 11.88 6.97 -2.20
CA ASN A 343 12.61 7.78 -3.16
C ASN A 343 13.14 9.01 -2.41
N GLY A 344 14.45 9.03 -2.14
CA GLY A 344 15.16 10.15 -1.52
C GLY A 344 15.27 11.37 -2.44
N LYS A 345 14.18 11.74 -3.11
CA LYS A 345 14.01 12.97 -3.89
C LYS A 345 12.56 13.44 -3.78
N GLY A 346 12.24 14.00 -2.61
CA GLY A 346 11.10 14.86 -2.35
C GLY A 346 11.59 15.88 -1.33
N ASP A 347 11.79 17.10 -1.81
CA ASP A 347 12.61 18.14 -1.19
C ASP A 347 12.14 18.57 0.20
N ALA A 348 13.11 18.98 1.01
CA ALA A 348 12.91 20.09 1.92
C ALA A 348 12.49 21.31 1.08
N GLY A 349 11.21 21.64 1.12
CA GLY A 349 10.66 22.92 0.75
C GLY A 349 10.03 23.54 1.98
#